data_AF-A0AAE8FPW1-F1
#
_entry.id   AF-A0AAE8FPW1-F1
#
_cell.length_a   1.000
_cell.length_b   1.000
_cell.length_c   1.000
_cell.angle_alpha   90.00
_cell.angle_beta   90.00
_cell.angle_gamma   90.00
#
_symmetry.space_group_name_H-M   'P 1'
#
loop_
_entity.id
_entity.type
_entity.pdbx_description
1 polymer ?
#
loop_
_entity_poly.entity_id
_entity_poly.type
_entity_poly.pdbx_seq_one_letter_code
_entity_poly.pdbx_strand_id
1 'polypeptide(L)'
;MRKITKIVFIFILLFNLVGCIEGNYLRDTSKGSIVEIKLDNAITIAEKEESIILFTQSTCKDCINLKKILIPYLENHKVSIHEVVLDNEGTSKEEIQNNRKKINKVFPEFDS
;
A
#
# COMPACT_ATOMS: atom_id res chain seq x y z
N MET A 1 -47.41 -26.60 -4.03
CA MET A 1 -46.77 -25.34 -4.50
C MET A 1 -45.94 -24.65 -3.41
N ARG A 2 -46.50 -24.29 -2.23
CA ARG A 2 -45.79 -23.54 -1.17
C ARG A 2 -44.47 -24.16 -0.64
N LYS A 3 -44.37 -25.51 -0.62
CA LYS A 3 -43.13 -26.22 -0.22
C LYS A 3 -42.04 -26.13 -1.29
N ILE A 4 -42.41 -26.20 -2.56
CA ILE A 4 -41.48 -26.11 -3.70
C ILE A 4 -40.92 -24.68 -3.81
N THR A 5 -41.78 -23.66 -3.63
CA THR A 5 -41.35 -22.25 -3.61
C THR A 5 -40.33 -21.97 -2.51
N LYS A 6 -40.48 -22.58 -1.32
CA LYS A 6 -39.51 -22.46 -0.22
C LYS A 6 -38.17 -23.10 -0.54
N ILE A 7 -38.18 -24.28 -1.17
CA ILE A 7 -36.96 -24.99 -1.58
C ILE A 7 -36.19 -24.18 -2.64
N VAL A 8 -36.89 -23.61 -3.61
CA VAL A 8 -36.29 -22.74 -4.65
C VAL A 8 -35.67 -21.49 -4.02
N PHE A 9 -36.34 -20.86 -3.06
CA PHE A 9 -35.80 -19.69 -2.36
C PHE A 9 -34.53 -20.01 -1.56
N ILE A 10 -34.48 -21.17 -0.90
CA ILE A 10 -33.30 -21.64 -0.17
C ILE A 10 -32.15 -21.90 -1.14
N PHE A 11 -32.41 -22.53 -2.29
CA PHE A 11 -31.39 -22.76 -3.31
C PHE A 11 -30.83 -21.46 -3.90
N ILE A 12 -31.68 -20.45 -4.13
CA ILE A 12 -31.23 -19.12 -4.60
C ILE A 12 -30.36 -18.43 -3.54
N LEU A 13 -30.74 -18.51 -2.25
CA LEU A 13 -29.92 -17.99 -1.14
C LEU A 13 -28.57 -18.71 -1.03
N LEU A 14 -28.54 -20.03 -1.22
CA LEU A 14 -27.31 -20.83 -1.21
C LEU A 14 -26.41 -20.51 -2.42
N PHE A 15 -26.98 -20.23 -3.59
CA PHE A 15 -26.21 -19.81 -4.77
C PHE A 15 -25.53 -18.46 -4.59
N ASN A 16 -26.04 -17.57 -3.73
CA ASN A 16 -25.38 -16.31 -3.38
C ASN A 16 -24.21 -16.47 -2.38
N LEU A 17 -24.06 -17.64 -1.74
CA LEU A 17 -22.93 -17.94 -0.84
C LEU A 17 -21.71 -18.44 -1.60
N VAL A 18 -21.88 -18.92 -2.83
CA VAL A 18 -20.77 -19.21 -3.73
C VAL A 18 -20.48 -17.89 -4.44
N GLY A 19 -19.57 -17.10 -3.85
CA GLY A 19 -19.11 -15.86 -4.46
C GLY A 19 -18.70 -16.11 -5.92
N CYS A 20 -18.82 -15.10 -6.79
CA CYS A 20 -18.39 -15.20 -8.17
C CYS A 20 -16.99 -15.83 -8.22
N ILE A 21 -16.87 -17.00 -8.84
CA ILE A 21 -15.57 -17.60 -9.19
C ILE A 21 -15.04 -16.78 -10.37
N GLU A 22 -14.67 -15.53 -10.11
CA GLU A 22 -14.06 -14.66 -11.10
C GLU A 22 -12.60 -15.08 -11.29
N GLY A 23 -12.41 -15.89 -12.33
CA GLY A 23 -11.12 -16.08 -12.99
C GLY A 23 -10.12 -16.94 -12.23
N ASN A 24 -9.28 -17.64 -12.98
CA ASN A 24 -8.06 -18.23 -12.46
C ASN A 24 -7.09 -17.09 -12.05
N TYR A 25 -7.37 -16.39 -10.94
CA TYR A 25 -6.40 -15.49 -10.33
C TYR A 25 -5.26 -16.35 -9.80
N LEU A 26 -4.27 -16.56 -10.65
CA LEU A 26 -2.98 -17.10 -10.24
C LEU A 26 -2.27 -15.99 -9.49
N ARG A 27 -2.35 -16.09 -8.16
CA ARG A 27 -1.67 -15.17 -7.26
C ARG A 27 -0.17 -15.18 -7.56
N ASP A 28 0.37 -14.02 -7.91
CA ASP A 28 1.81 -13.84 -8.09
C ASP A 28 2.48 -13.94 -6.71
N THR A 29 3.24 -15.00 -6.51
CA THR A 29 3.96 -15.31 -5.27
C THR A 29 5.43 -14.90 -5.35
N SER A 30 5.85 -14.23 -6.44
CA SER A 30 7.21 -13.70 -6.51
C SER A 30 7.44 -12.66 -5.42
N LYS A 31 8.71 -12.54 -5.03
CA LYS A 31 9.15 -11.67 -3.95
C LYS A 31 8.96 -10.19 -4.32
N GLY A 32 8.33 -9.45 -3.43
CA GLY A 32 8.28 -7.98 -3.44
C GLY A 32 9.54 -7.33 -2.86
N SER A 33 9.56 -6.01 -2.81
CA SER A 33 10.73 -5.27 -2.30
C SER A 33 10.36 -3.93 -1.68
N ILE A 34 11.21 -3.48 -0.75
CA ILE A 34 11.26 -2.10 -0.28
C ILE A 34 12.59 -1.53 -0.76
N VAL A 35 12.57 -0.46 -1.55
CA VAL A 35 13.76 0.19 -2.10
C VAL A 35 13.81 1.63 -1.61
N GLU A 36 14.87 1.98 -0.89
CA GLU A 36 15.11 3.37 -0.48
C GLU A 36 15.46 4.24 -1.70
N ILE A 37 14.78 5.38 -1.83
CA ILE A 37 14.98 6.38 -2.87
C ILE A 37 15.01 7.79 -2.28
N LYS A 38 15.53 8.74 -3.06
CA LYS A 38 15.51 10.17 -2.72
C LYS A 38 14.11 10.77 -2.83
N LEU A 39 13.84 11.80 -2.03
CA LEU A 39 12.53 12.48 -2.01
C LEU A 39 12.14 12.98 -3.40
N ASP A 40 13.06 13.63 -4.12
CA ASP A 40 12.77 14.18 -5.45
C ASP A 40 12.39 13.07 -6.46
N ASN A 41 12.96 11.87 -6.31
CA ASN A 41 12.58 10.71 -7.12
C ASN A 41 11.18 10.21 -6.74
N ALA A 42 10.87 10.15 -5.44
CA ALA A 42 9.55 9.73 -4.95
C ALA A 42 8.45 10.68 -5.44
N ILE A 43 8.70 11.99 -5.40
CA ILE A 43 7.79 13.01 -5.96
C ILE A 43 7.61 12.80 -7.46
N THR A 44 8.69 12.57 -8.20
CA THR A 44 8.63 12.31 -9.64
C THR A 44 7.83 11.05 -9.99
N ILE A 45 7.97 9.99 -9.20
CA ILE A 45 7.22 8.74 -9.38
C ILE A 45 5.74 8.97 -9.08
N ALA A 46 5.42 9.62 -7.95
CA ALA A 46 4.05 9.91 -7.54
C ALA A 46 3.26 10.74 -8.56
N GLU A 47 3.92 11.68 -9.25
CA GLU A 47 3.30 12.50 -10.29
C GLU A 47 3.07 11.73 -11.61
N LYS A 48 3.77 10.61 -11.84
CA LYS A 48 3.78 9.88 -13.12
C LYS A 48 2.99 8.58 -13.11
N GLU A 49 3.02 7.85 -12.00
CA GLU A 49 2.44 6.52 -11.91
C GLU A 49 1.92 6.17 -10.52
N GLU A 50 0.91 5.31 -10.49
CA GLU A 50 0.39 4.73 -9.26
C GLU A 50 1.46 3.84 -8.62
N SER A 51 1.87 4.20 -7.42
CA SER A 51 2.97 3.56 -6.71
C SER A 51 2.75 3.63 -5.20
N ILE A 52 3.38 2.71 -4.47
CA ILE A 52 3.37 2.74 -3.01
C ILE A 52 4.62 3.48 -2.56
N ILE A 53 4.42 4.64 -1.93
CA ILE A 53 5.49 5.44 -1.35
C ILE A 53 5.36 5.39 0.17
N LEU A 54 6.45 5.01 0.83
CA LEU A 54 6.55 4.90 2.28
C LEU A 54 7.51 5.96 2.82
N PHE A 55 6.97 6.98 3.47
CA PHE A 55 7.78 7.97 4.18
C PHE A 55 8.07 7.46 5.60
N THR A 56 9.35 7.40 5.99
CA THR A 56 9.75 6.92 7.32
C THR A 56 10.76 7.84 7.99
N GLN A 57 10.97 7.61 9.29
CA GLN A 57 12.12 8.09 10.04
C GLN A 57 12.81 6.88 10.69
N SER A 58 14.13 6.86 10.68
CA SER A 58 15.01 5.84 11.26
C SER A 58 14.73 5.59 12.75
N THR A 59 14.30 6.63 13.47
CA THR A 59 13.99 6.56 14.91
C THR A 59 12.50 6.37 15.22
N CYS A 60 11.64 6.37 14.21
CA CYS A 60 10.20 6.19 14.37
C CYS A 60 9.88 4.72 14.69
N LYS A 61 9.45 4.46 15.93
CA LYS A 61 9.11 3.13 16.43
C LYS A 61 8.04 2.44 15.59
N ASP A 62 7.01 3.17 15.18
CA ASP A 62 5.92 2.62 14.38
C ASP A 62 6.36 2.27 12.97
N CYS A 63 7.23 3.07 12.38
CA CYS A 63 7.87 2.81 11.09
C CYS A 63 8.70 1.52 11.14
N ILE A 64 9.47 1.33 12.21
CA ILE A 64 10.24 0.10 12.46
C ILE A 64 9.31 -1.10 12.60
N ASN A 65 8.22 -0.98 13.35
CA ASN A 65 7.27 -2.07 13.55
C ASN A 65 6.51 -2.42 12.27
N LEU A 66 6.14 -1.42 11.47
CA LEU A 66 5.52 -1.63 10.16
C LEU A 66 6.44 -2.44 9.25
N LYS A 67 7.72 -2.08 9.16
CA LYS A 67 8.70 -2.85 8.36
C LYS A 67 8.87 -4.29 8.82
N LYS A 68 8.82 -4.56 10.13
CA LYS A 68 8.87 -5.94 10.67
C LYS A 68 7.69 -6.80 10.18
N ILE A 69 6.57 -6.18 9.86
CA ILE A 69 5.38 -6.86 9.30
C ILE A 69 5.49 -6.93 7.77
N LEU A 70 5.88 -5.83 7.12
CA LEU A 70 5.96 -5.76 5.66
C LEU A 70 7.05 -6.67 5.08
N ILE A 71 8.24 -6.74 5.68
CA ILE A 71 9.34 -7.53 5.12
C ILE A 71 8.96 -9.02 4.97
N PRO A 72 8.43 -9.70 6.00
CA PRO A 72 7.94 -11.07 5.84
C PRO A 72 6.78 -11.21 4.86
N TYR A 73 5.87 -10.22 4.82
CA TYR A 73 4.75 -10.22 3.88
C TYR A 73 5.25 -10.23 2.43
N LEU A 74 6.27 -9.42 2.12
CA LEU A 74 6.82 -9.28 0.77
C LEU A 74 7.55 -10.54 0.25
N GLU A 75 7.91 -11.50 1.09
CA GLU A 75 8.57 -12.73 0.62
C GLU A 75 7.70 -13.55 -0.34
N ASN A 76 6.38 -13.45 -0.23
CA ASN A 76 5.42 -14.21 -1.07
C ASN A 76 4.33 -13.32 -1.70
N HIS A 77 4.59 -12.02 -1.81
CA HIS A 77 3.68 -11.06 -2.44
C HIS A 77 4.50 -10.06 -3.26
N LYS A 78 4.25 -10.03 -4.57
CA LYS A 78 4.93 -9.12 -5.49
C LYS A 78 4.38 -7.70 -5.37
N VAL A 79 4.92 -6.97 -4.40
CA VAL A 79 4.62 -5.56 -4.18
C VAL A 79 5.94 -4.79 -4.12
N SER A 80 6.04 -3.72 -4.89
CA SER A 80 7.19 -2.81 -4.87
C SER A 80 6.83 -1.57 -4.05
N ILE A 81 7.64 -1.28 -3.03
CA ILE A 81 7.46 -0.13 -2.14
C ILE A 81 8.69 0.76 -2.28
N HIS A 82 8.46 2.03 -2.60
CA HIS A 82 9.49 3.06 -2.64
C HIS A 82 9.56 3.75 -1.29
N GLU A 83 10.67 3.62 -0.60
CA GLU A 83 10.85 4.23 0.72
C GLU A 83 11.64 5.53 0.63
N VAL A 84 11.18 6.55 1.35
CA VAL A 84 11.96 7.77 1.62
C VAL A 84 12.22 7.85 3.11
N VAL A 85 13.49 7.71 3.51
CA VAL A 85 13.93 7.92 4.90
C VAL A 85 14.16 9.42 5.10
N LEU A 86 13.22 10.10 5.74
CA LEU A 86 13.19 11.57 5.84
C LEU A 86 14.40 12.16 6.57
N ASP A 87 15.05 11.39 7.44
CA ASP A 87 16.29 11.81 8.13
C ASP A 87 17.45 12.06 7.14
N ASN A 88 17.42 11.41 5.97
CA ASN A 88 18.47 11.47 4.96
C ASN A 88 18.26 12.60 3.92
N GLU A 89 17.16 13.37 4.04
CA GLU A 89 16.74 14.35 3.03
C GLU A 89 17.01 15.81 3.44
N GLY A 90 17.60 16.04 4.61
CA GLY A 90 17.98 17.37 5.11
C GLY A 90 17.86 17.46 6.62
N THR A 91 18.73 18.26 7.25
CA THR A 91 18.79 18.36 8.73
C THR A 91 18.51 19.76 9.24
N SER A 92 18.62 20.78 8.38
CA SER A 92 18.26 22.14 8.75
C SER A 92 16.73 22.32 8.77
N LYS A 93 16.25 23.26 9.60
CA LYS A 93 14.81 23.59 9.66
C LYS A 93 14.27 24.04 8.30
N GLU A 94 15.07 24.75 7.52
CA GLU A 94 14.69 25.22 6.19
C GLU A 94 14.54 24.06 5.21
N GLU A 95 15.50 23.14 5.16
CA GLU A 95 15.42 21.94 4.32
C GLU A 95 14.20 21.09 4.68
N ILE A 96 13.96 20.86 5.98
CA ILE A 96 12.79 20.09 6.45
C ILE A 96 11.48 20.75 6.01
N GLN A 97 11.36 22.07 6.15
CA GLN A 97 10.17 22.79 5.70
C GLN A 97 10.00 22.75 4.18
N ASN A 98 11.08 22.90 3.43
CA ASN A 98 11.06 22.84 1.96
C ASN A 98 10.67 21.43 1.47
N ASN A 99 11.22 20.39 2.08
CA ASN A 99 10.86 19.00 1.79
C ASN A 99 9.40 18.71 2.11
N ARG A 100 8.89 19.19 3.26
CA ARG A 100 7.47 19.09 3.58
C ARG A 100 6.59 19.76 2.52
N LYS A 101 6.94 20.97 2.07
CA LYS A 101 6.22 21.65 0.98
C LYS A 101 6.21 20.84 -0.32
N LYS A 102 7.32 20.18 -0.66
CA LYS A 102 7.39 19.28 -1.82
C LYS A 102 6.42 18.12 -1.69
N ILE A 103 6.37 17.47 -0.52
CA ILE A 103 5.45 16.36 -0.25
C ILE A 103 4.00 16.83 -0.33
N ASN A 104 3.64 17.92 0.36
CA ASN A 104 2.26 18.41 0.42
C ASN A 104 1.72 18.89 -0.92
N LYS A 105 2.60 19.25 -1.87
CA LYS A 105 2.19 19.58 -3.25
C LYS A 105 1.58 18.37 -3.97
N VAL A 106 2.07 17.17 -3.68
CA VAL A 106 1.63 15.91 -4.30
C VAL A 106 0.61 15.19 -3.43
N PHE A 107 0.83 15.21 -2.12
CA PHE A 107 -0.01 14.56 -1.10
C PHE A 107 -0.60 15.64 -0.18
N PRO A 108 -1.67 16.33 -0.58
CA PRO A 108 -2.21 17.45 0.19
C PRO A 108 -2.78 17.04 1.56
N GLU A 109 -3.11 15.76 1.75
CA GLU A 109 -3.54 15.21 3.04
C GLU A 109 -2.36 14.78 3.93
N PHE A 110 -1.11 14.92 3.45
CA PHE A 110 0.09 14.69 4.24
C PHE A 110 0.34 15.88 5.18
N ASP A 111 -0.62 16.13 6.07
CA ASP A 111 -0.52 17.12 7.13
C ASP A 111 -0.20 16.41 8.46
N SER A 112 0.80 16.94 9.16
CA SER A 112 1.17 16.55 10.52
C SER A 112 0.69 17.61 11.51
#